data_AF-A0A917BSL5-F1
#
_entry.id   AF-A0A917BSL5-F1
#
_cell.length_a   1.000
_cell.length_b   1.000
_cell.length_c   1.000
_cell.angle_alpha   90.00
_cell.angle_beta   90.00
_cell.angle_gamma   90.00
#
_symmetry.space_group_name_H-M   'P 1'
#
loop_
_entity.id
_entity.type
_entity.pdbx_description
1 polymer ?
#
loop_
_entity_poly.entity_id
_entity_poly.type
_entity_poly.pdbx_seq_one_letter_code
_entity_poly.pdbx_strand_id
1 'polypeptide(L)'
;MPSDLDPEQNPDLQLLPVRHRPDLVRFLVSGALLGAVLGGVIGYFGPDAANSSLVQEVVLLAAIGAIFVGLLAAVVYLVADRASRRV
;
A
#
# COMPACT_ATOMS: atom_id res chain seq x y z
N MET A 1 18.52 -8.19 -47.40
CA MET A 1 19.03 -8.76 -46.15
C MET A 1 19.30 -7.58 -45.22
N PRO A 2 18.46 -7.31 -44.20
CA PRO A 2 18.77 -6.27 -43.23
C PRO A 2 19.89 -6.77 -42.32
N SER A 3 20.84 -5.87 -42.11
CA SER A 3 22.13 -6.02 -41.47
C SER A 3 22.04 -6.53 -40.04
N ASP A 4 23.02 -7.39 -39.74
CA ASP A 4 23.53 -7.76 -38.44
C ASP A 4 23.45 -6.59 -37.45
N LEU A 5 22.56 -6.72 -36.47
CA LEU A 5 22.60 -5.90 -35.27
C LEU A 5 23.71 -6.47 -34.39
N ASP A 6 24.95 -6.05 -34.64
CA ASP A 6 26.07 -6.29 -33.74
C ASP A 6 25.73 -5.69 -32.36
N PRO A 7 25.53 -6.50 -31.32
CA PRO A 7 25.18 -5.99 -29.99
C PRO A 7 26.35 -5.24 -29.32
N GLU A 8 27.53 -5.28 -29.91
CA GLU A 8 28.78 -4.68 -29.39
C GLU A 8 28.85 -3.16 -29.60
N GLN A 9 28.00 -2.57 -30.44
CA GLN A 9 28.15 -1.17 -30.86
C GLN A 9 27.27 -0.15 -30.11
N ASN A 10 26.54 -0.59 -29.08
CA ASN A 10 25.67 0.30 -28.30
C ASN A 10 26.12 0.42 -26.84
N PRO A 11 27.25 1.12 -26.57
CA PRO A 11 27.63 1.51 -25.20
C PRO A 11 26.58 2.45 -24.56
N ASP A 12 25.61 2.93 -25.36
CA ASP A 12 24.45 3.71 -24.95
C ASP A 12 23.22 2.88 -24.56
N LEU A 13 23.34 1.55 -24.44
CA LEU A 13 22.53 0.79 -23.48
C LEU A 13 22.97 1.14 -22.04
N GLN A 14 23.01 2.44 -21.76
CA GLN A 14 22.98 3.00 -20.42
C GLN A 14 21.78 2.35 -19.75
N LEU A 15 22.06 1.48 -18.79
CA LEU A 15 21.10 0.91 -17.87
C LEU A 15 20.40 2.09 -17.16
N LEU A 16 19.38 2.64 -17.82
CA LEU A 16 18.53 3.69 -17.29
C LEU A 16 18.12 3.18 -15.92
N PRO A 17 18.48 3.86 -14.83
CA PRO A 17 18.08 3.44 -13.51
C PRO A 17 16.57 3.37 -13.53
N VAL A 18 16.02 2.16 -13.61
CA VAL A 18 14.57 1.95 -13.66
C VAL A 18 14.11 2.34 -12.28
N ARG A 19 13.75 3.61 -12.14
CA ARG A 19 13.25 4.18 -10.90
C ARG A 19 11.91 3.51 -10.65
N HIS A 20 11.93 2.40 -9.93
CA HIS A 20 10.73 1.77 -9.40
C HIS A 20 10.09 2.78 -8.47
N ARG A 21 9.11 3.52 -9.00
CA ARG A 21 8.23 4.34 -8.18
C ARG A 21 7.51 3.37 -7.27
N PRO A 22 7.63 3.47 -5.95
CA PRO A 22 6.76 2.71 -5.08
C PRO A 22 5.31 3.07 -5.48
N ASP A 23 4.45 2.06 -5.58
CA ASP A 23 3.05 2.23 -5.98
C ASP A 23 2.22 2.65 -4.76
N LEU A 24 1.88 3.95 -4.68
CA LEU A 24 1.08 4.53 -3.60
C LEU A 24 -0.25 3.79 -3.43
N VAL A 25 -0.87 3.41 -4.53
CA VAL A 25 -2.20 2.77 -4.52
C VAL A 25 -2.10 1.42 -3.86
N ARG A 26 -1.06 0.62 -4.18
CA ARG A 26 -0.84 -0.68 -3.52
C ARG A 26 -0.59 -0.54 -2.02
N PHE A 27 0.19 0.48 -1.63
CA PHE A 27 0.48 0.72 -0.22
C PHE A 27 -0.77 1.15 0.56
N LEU A 28 -1.59 2.02 -0.04
CA LEU A 28 -2.86 2.46 0.55
C LEU A 28 -3.88 1.32 0.64
N VAL A 29 -4.04 0.54 -0.43
CA VAL A 29 -4.98 -0.60 -0.47
C VAL A 29 -4.57 -1.67 0.54
N SER A 30 -3.29 -2.03 0.62
CA SER A 30 -2.81 -3.02 1.59
C SER A 30 -2.98 -2.55 3.03
N GLY A 31 -2.68 -1.27 3.32
CA GLY A 31 -2.93 -0.67 4.62
C GLY A 31 -4.41 -0.64 4.99
N ALA A 32 -5.26 -0.22 4.07
CA ALA A 32 -6.71 -0.18 4.29
C ALA A 32 -7.29 -1.58 4.51
N LEU A 33 -6.84 -2.59 3.76
CA LEU A 33 -7.26 -3.99 3.95
C LEU A 33 -6.81 -4.53 5.31
N LEU A 34 -5.55 -4.30 5.69
CA LEU A 34 -5.04 -4.68 7.02
C LEU A 34 -5.84 -4.02 8.14
N GLY A 35 -6.13 -2.73 8.01
CA GLY A 35 -6.95 -2.00 8.95
C GLY A 35 -8.38 -2.50 9.03
N ALA A 36 -8.99 -2.83 7.89
CA ALA A 36 -10.34 -3.39 7.84
C ALA A 36 -10.41 -4.74 8.56
N VAL A 37 -9.43 -5.61 8.30
CA VAL A 37 -9.35 -6.93 8.93
C VAL A 37 -9.13 -6.79 10.44
N LEU A 38 -8.15 -5.98 10.86
CA LEU A 38 -7.89 -5.76 12.29
C LEU A 38 -9.09 -5.13 13.00
N GLY A 39 -9.71 -4.11 12.41
CA GLY A 39 -10.91 -3.48 12.94
C GLY A 39 -12.07 -4.48 13.05
N GLY A 40 -12.31 -5.28 12.01
CA GLY A 40 -13.36 -6.30 12.04
C GLY A 40 -13.12 -7.38 13.09
N VAL A 41 -11.88 -7.83 13.27
CA VAL A 41 -11.49 -8.77 14.34
C VAL A 41 -11.75 -8.16 15.72
N ILE A 42 -11.36 -6.91 15.94
CA ILE A 42 -11.60 -6.22 17.21
C ILE A 42 -13.10 -6.04 17.46
N GLY A 43 -13.89 -5.71 16.43
CA GLY A 43 -15.35 -5.57 16.58
C GLY A 43 -16.07 -6.91 16.80
N TYR A 44 -15.49 -8.02 16.33
CA TYR A 44 -16.08 -9.35 16.52
C TYR A 44 -15.77 -9.93 17.91
N PHE A 45 -14.56 -9.70 18.43
CA PHE A 45 -14.15 -10.13 19.76
C PHE A 45 -14.32 -9.05 20.84
N GLY A 46 -14.83 -7.88 20.45
CA GLY A 46 -15.02 -6.73 21.31
C GLY A 46 -16.16 -6.94 22.31
N PRO A 47 -16.15 -6.23 23.45
CA PRO A 47 -17.28 -6.25 24.37
C PRO A 47 -18.52 -5.68 23.68
N ASP A 48 -19.62 -6.43 23.67
CA ASP A 48 -20.87 -5.98 23.07
C ASP A 48 -21.30 -4.61 23.61
N ALA A 49 -21.48 -3.63 22.73
CA ALA A 49 -22.08 -2.36 23.11
C ALA A 49 -23.59 -2.55 23.35
N ALA A 50 -24.08 -2.11 24.51
CA ALA A 50 -25.50 -2.18 24.84
C ALA A 50 -26.35 -1.49 23.75
N ASN A 51 -27.36 -2.19 23.24
CA ASN A 51 -28.25 -1.77 22.15
C ASN A 51 -27.63 -1.67 20.74
N SER A 52 -26.43 -2.19 20.50
CA SER A 52 -25.82 -2.26 19.16
C SER A 52 -25.96 -3.64 18.55
N SER A 53 -26.15 -3.71 17.22
CA SER A 53 -26.08 -4.96 16.47
C SER A 53 -24.61 -5.34 16.25
N LEU A 54 -24.26 -6.61 16.47
CA LEU A 54 -22.90 -7.13 16.28
C LEU A 54 -22.34 -6.80 14.88
N VAL A 55 -23.17 -6.93 13.84
CA VAL A 55 -22.75 -6.59 12.46
C VAL A 55 -22.43 -5.10 12.32
N GLN A 56 -23.20 -4.22 12.98
CA GLN A 56 -22.96 -2.79 12.95
C GLN A 56 -21.63 -2.43 13.63
N GLU A 57 -21.35 -3.05 14.78
CA GLU A 57 -20.12 -2.85 15.52
C GLU A 57 -18.89 -3.32 14.72
N VAL A 58 -18.95 -4.53 14.16
CA VAL A 58 -17.90 -5.08 13.30
C VAL A 58 -17.63 -4.18 12.08
N VAL A 59 -18.69 -3.75 11.37
CA VAL A 59 -18.53 -2.91 10.18
C VAL A 59 -17.97 -1.54 10.53
N LEU A 60 -18.43 -0.92 11.62
CA LEU A 60 -17.94 0.38 12.06
C LEU A 60 -16.46 0.31 12.42
N LEU A 61 -16.08 -0.68 13.22
CA LEU A 61 -14.69 -0.85 13.65
C LEU A 61 -13.77 -1.23 12.49
N ALA A 62 -14.23 -2.09 11.56
CA ALA A 62 -13.51 -2.38 10.32
C ALA A 62 -13.29 -1.11 9.49
N ALA A 63 -14.33 -0.28 9.29
CA ALA A 63 -14.21 0.96 8.52
C ALA A 63 -13.23 1.95 9.17
N ILE A 64 -13.33 2.13 10.49
CA ILE A 64 -12.42 2.99 11.26
C ILE A 64 -10.99 2.46 11.16
N GLY A 65 -10.78 1.17 11.39
CA GLY A 65 -9.47 0.53 11.27
C GLY A 65 -8.87 0.71 9.88
N ALA A 66 -9.67 0.52 8.82
CA ALA A 66 -9.25 0.71 7.43
C ALA A 66 -8.74 2.13 7.17
N ILE A 67 -9.46 3.14 7.68
CA ILE A 67 -9.07 4.55 7.53
C ILE A 67 -7.75 4.81 8.27
N PHE A 68 -7.64 4.41 9.53
CA PHE A 68 -6.43 4.67 10.32
C PHE A 68 -5.19 3.98 9.77
N VAL A 69 -5.28 2.68 9.46
CA VAL A 69 -4.13 1.93 8.94
C VAL A 69 -3.84 2.31 7.49
N GLY A 70 -4.85 2.62 6.67
CA GLY A 70 -4.67 3.16 5.33
C GLY A 70 -3.93 4.51 5.34
N LEU A 71 -4.32 5.42 6.23
CA LEU A 71 -3.62 6.70 6.42
C LEU A 71 -2.18 6.48 6.89
N LEU A 72 -1.96 5.58 7.85
CA LEU A 72 -0.61 5.25 8.31
C LEU A 72 0.25 4.71 7.16
N ALA A 73 -0.32 3.84 6.33
CA ALA A 73 0.35 3.31 5.15
C ALA A 73 0.70 4.42 4.14
N ALA A 74 -0.20 5.37 3.88
CA ALA A 74 0.10 6.54 3.05
C ALA A 74 1.24 7.40 3.62
N VAL A 75 1.30 7.58 4.95
CA VAL A 75 2.40 8.30 5.61
C VAL A 75 3.72 7.55 5.41
N VAL A 76 3.74 6.24 5.65
CA VAL A 76 4.93 5.40 5.46
C VAL A 76 5.40 5.44 4.01
N TYR A 77 4.47 5.38 3.06
CA TYR A 77 4.76 5.56 1.65
C TYR A 77 5.43 6.91 1.35
N LEU A 78 4.87 8.01 1.86
CA LEU A 78 5.40 9.34 1.61
C LEU A 78 6.81 9.50 2.18
N VAL A 79 7.06 8.91 3.36
CA VAL A 79 8.40 8.86 3.96
C VAL A 79 9.36 8.05 3.10
N ALA A 80 8.94 6.88 2.60
CA ALA A 80 9.75 6.03 1.73
C ALA A 80 10.06 6.71 0.37
N ASP A 81 9.07 7.34 -0.28
CA ASP A 81 9.28 8.11 -1.51
C ASP A 81 10.20 9.31 -1.26
N ARG A 82 10.07 9.98 -0.11
CA ARG A 82 10.97 11.09 0.27
C ARG A 82 12.39 10.61 0.53
N ALA A 83 12.58 9.44 1.16
CA ALA A 83 13.90 8.85 1.38
C ALA A 83 14.55 8.45 0.04
N SER A 84 13.79 7.79 -0.84
CA SER A 84 14.26 7.41 -2.19
C SER A 84 14.60 8.60 -3.09
N ARG A 85 14.02 9.79 -2.86
CA ARG A 85 14.38 11.02 -3.57
C ARG A 85 15.67 11.68 -3.06
N ARG A 86 16.14 11.33 -1.86
CA ARG A 86 17.32 11.95 -1.23
C ARG A 86 18.61 11.17 -1.48
N VAL A 87 18.51 9.90 -1.85
CA VAL A 87 19.63 9.01 -2.23
C VAL A 87 19.79 9.05 -3.74
#